data_AF-A0AA42ZAE1-F1
#
_entry.id   AF-A0AA42ZAE1-F1
#
_cell.length_a   1.000
_cell.length_b   1.000
_cell.length_c   1.000
_cell.angle_alpha   90.00
_cell.angle_beta   90.00
_cell.angle_gamma   90.00
#
_symmetry.space_group_name_H-M   'P 1'
#
loop_
_entity.id
_entity.type
_entity.pdbx_description
1 polymer ?
#
loop_
_entity_poly.entity_id
_entity_poly.type
_entity_poly.pdbx_seq_one_letter_code
_entity_poly.pdbx_strand_id
1 'polypeptide(L)'
;MQLANFLNDLSAWAESRSDVLGLAIVGSHARGSARLDSDVDLVVLCEKPAALANRKDWVARFGEVRQAVPEEYGVVRAVRVVYEDGLEVEFCLSSLEWANIPLDAGTKRVISDGMRILYDPGDLLRDAEIAAAA
;
A
#
# COMPACT_ATOMS: atom_id res chain seq x y z
N MET A 1 -0.01 -10.14 -15.54
CA MET A 1 0.35 -8.71 -15.59
C MET A 1 1.80 -8.57 -15.16
N GLN A 2 2.56 -7.63 -15.73
CA GLN A 2 3.92 -7.36 -15.22
C GLN A 2 3.84 -6.41 -14.02
N LEU A 3 4.61 -6.69 -12.96
CA LEU A 3 4.60 -5.88 -11.72
C LEU A 3 4.88 -4.40 -12.00
N ALA A 4 5.80 -4.08 -12.91
CA ALA A 4 6.11 -2.69 -13.25
C ALA A 4 4.88 -1.95 -13.83
N ASN A 5 4.10 -2.61 -14.69
CA ASN A 5 2.88 -2.02 -15.26
C ASN A 5 1.81 -1.84 -14.18
N PHE A 6 1.64 -2.85 -13.32
CA PHE A 6 0.73 -2.76 -12.17
C PHE A 6 1.05 -1.55 -11.28
N LEU A 7 2.32 -1.36 -10.91
CA LEU A 7 2.74 -0.24 -10.06
C LEU A 7 2.58 1.11 -10.75
N ASN A 8 2.78 1.20 -12.06
CA ASN A 8 2.54 2.42 -12.83
C ASN A 8 1.05 2.78 -12.83
N ASP A 9 0.17 1.81 -13.12
CA ASP A 9 -1.28 2.00 -13.13
C ASP A 9 -1.79 2.38 -11.73
N LEU A 10 -1.23 1.76 -10.69
CA LEU A 10 -1.55 2.08 -9.30
C LEU A 10 -1.08 3.48 -8.89
N SER A 11 0.09 3.92 -9.36
CA SER A 11 0.58 5.28 -9.10
C SER A 11 -0.30 6.32 -9.77
N ALA A 12 -0.69 6.09 -11.03
CA ALA A 12 -1.63 6.96 -11.75
C ALA A 12 -3.02 6.99 -11.09
N TRP A 13 -3.49 5.85 -10.56
CA TRP A 13 -4.72 5.78 -9.78
C TRP A 13 -4.63 6.63 -8.51
N ALA A 14 -3.53 6.54 -7.77
CA ALA A 14 -3.31 7.34 -6.55
C ALA A 14 -3.31 8.83 -6.86
N GLU A 15 -2.61 9.25 -7.92
CA GLU A 15 -2.58 10.65 -8.38
C GLU A 15 -3.96 11.16 -8.81
N SER A 16 -4.79 10.32 -9.41
CA SER A 16 -6.15 10.70 -9.86
C SER A 16 -7.15 10.91 -8.71
N ARG A 17 -6.78 10.57 -7.46
CA ARG A 17 -7.68 10.54 -6.31
C ARG A 17 -7.27 11.56 -5.26
N SER A 18 -8.14 12.53 -5.02
CA SER A 18 -7.92 13.53 -3.96
C SER A 18 -7.97 12.95 -2.54
N ASP A 19 -8.58 11.78 -2.35
CA ASP A 19 -8.68 11.13 -1.04
C ASP A 19 -7.50 10.18 -0.75
N VAL A 20 -6.56 10.01 -1.69
CA VAL A 20 -5.30 9.28 -1.49
C VAL A 20 -4.20 10.30 -1.20
N LEU A 21 -3.52 10.11 -0.08
CA LEU A 21 -2.55 11.04 0.50
C LEU A 21 -1.12 10.53 0.32
N GLY A 22 -0.94 9.22 0.15
CA GLY A 22 0.35 8.59 -0.06
C GLY A 22 0.20 7.13 -0.46
N LEU A 23 1.18 6.63 -1.20
CA LEU A 23 1.28 5.26 -1.67
C LEU A 23 2.75 4.82 -1.63
N ALA A 24 3.01 3.68 -1.01
CA ALA A 24 4.31 3.02 -1.06
C ALA A 24 4.17 1.52 -1.25
N ILE A 25 5.15 0.92 -1.91
CA ILE A 25 5.40 -0.52 -1.85
C ILE A 25 6.33 -0.79 -0.66
N VAL A 26 6.03 -1.84 0.09
CA VAL A 26 6.82 -2.28 1.25
C VAL A 26 7.17 -3.75 1.11
N GLY A 27 7.84 -4.31 2.11
CA GLY A 27 8.06 -5.76 2.17
C GLY A 27 9.10 -6.25 1.16
N SER A 28 8.95 -7.50 0.73
CA SER A 28 9.98 -8.21 -0.04
C SER A 28 10.29 -7.56 -1.39
N HIS A 29 9.28 -6.97 -2.04
CA HIS A 29 9.43 -6.27 -3.31
C HIS A 29 10.14 -4.92 -3.16
N ALA A 30 9.92 -4.20 -2.06
CA ALA A 30 10.65 -2.97 -1.76
C ALA A 30 12.14 -3.24 -1.49
N ARG A 31 12.46 -4.36 -0.82
CA ARG A 31 13.84 -4.76 -0.49
C ARG A 31 14.61 -5.49 -1.59
N GLY A 32 13.96 -5.82 -2.72
CA GLY A 32 14.57 -6.62 -3.79
C GLY A 32 14.83 -8.08 -3.40
N SER A 33 14.15 -8.59 -2.37
CA SER A 33 14.26 -9.98 -1.88
C SER A 33 13.02 -10.82 -2.19
N ALA A 34 12.15 -10.34 -3.08
CA ALA A 34 10.93 -11.03 -3.49
C ALA A 34 11.27 -12.32 -4.27
N ARG A 35 10.53 -13.38 -3.96
CA ARG A 35 10.49 -14.63 -4.72
C ARG A 35 9.39 -14.57 -5.77
N LEU A 36 9.34 -15.57 -6.65
CA LEU A 36 8.32 -15.65 -7.70
C LEU A 36 6.89 -15.74 -7.13
N ASP A 37 6.75 -16.32 -5.95
CA ASP A 37 5.51 -16.53 -5.20
C ASP A 37 5.30 -15.49 -4.09
N SER A 38 6.04 -14.37 -4.12
CA SER A 38 5.87 -13.31 -3.12
C SER A 38 4.70 -12.41 -3.46
N ASP A 39 3.92 -12.12 -2.43
CA ASP A 39 2.83 -11.16 -2.50
C ASP A 39 3.38 -9.73 -2.57
N VAL A 40 2.62 -8.83 -3.19
CA VAL A 40 2.93 -7.40 -3.25
C VAL A 40 2.28 -6.68 -2.08
N ASP A 41 3.09 -6.21 -1.14
CA ASP A 41 2.63 -5.43 0.01
C ASP A 41 2.63 -3.93 -0.29
N LEU A 42 1.50 -3.26 -0.07
CA LEU A 42 1.33 -1.82 -0.30
C LEU A 42 0.81 -1.12 0.95
N VAL A 43 1.31 0.08 1.20
CA VAL A 43 0.72 1.03 2.15
C VAL A 43 0.03 2.14 1.36
N VAL A 44 -1.25 2.38 1.66
CA VAL A 44 -2.05 3.47 1.09
C VAL A 44 -2.53 4.36 2.22
N LEU A 45 -2.01 5.59 2.27
CA LEU A 45 -2.53 6.62 3.16
C LEU A 45 -3.73 7.28 2.47
N CYS A 46 -4.88 7.32 3.14
CA CYS A 46 -6.10 7.91 2.60
C CYS A 46 -6.99 8.50 3.69
N GLU A 47 -7.89 9.41 3.32
CA GLU A 47 -8.77 10.09 4.28
C GLU A 47 -9.76 9.14 4.97
N LYS A 48 -10.23 8.11 4.25
CA LYS A 48 -11.29 7.20 4.71
C LYS A 48 -10.96 5.73 4.45
N PRO A 49 -10.02 5.12 5.20
CA PRO A 49 -9.54 3.76 4.96
C PRO A 49 -10.65 2.71 4.95
N ALA A 50 -11.57 2.76 5.92
CA ALA A 50 -12.68 1.82 6.00
C ALA A 50 -13.66 1.93 4.81
N ALA A 51 -13.91 3.14 4.31
CA ALA A 51 -14.77 3.33 3.15
C ALA A 51 -14.11 2.78 1.88
N LEU A 52 -12.81 2.99 1.71
CA LEU A 52 -12.05 2.47 0.58
C LEU A 52 -11.90 0.93 0.66
N ALA A 53 -11.72 0.36 1.84
CA ALA A 53 -11.65 -1.09 2.05
C ALA A 53 -12.95 -1.82 1.68
N ASN A 54 -14.10 -1.21 1.99
CA ASN A 54 -15.42 -1.76 1.69
C ASN A 54 -15.81 -1.68 0.21
N ARG A 55 -15.08 -0.87 -0.57
CA ARG A 55 -15.28 -0.67 -2.00
C ARG A 55 -14.34 -1.61 -2.75
N LYS A 56 -14.88 -2.52 -3.57
CA LYS A 56 -14.07 -3.45 -4.38
C LYS A 56 -13.92 -3.02 -5.84
N ASP A 57 -14.63 -1.97 -6.25
CA ASP A 57 -14.64 -1.48 -7.63
C ASP A 57 -13.30 -0.90 -8.06
N TRP A 58 -12.52 -0.35 -7.13
CA TRP A 58 -11.24 0.27 -7.47
C TRP A 58 -10.13 -0.75 -7.73
N VAL A 59 -10.12 -1.90 -7.05
CA VAL A 59 -9.09 -2.95 -7.29
C VAL A 59 -9.27 -3.64 -8.63
N ALA A 60 -10.50 -3.72 -9.14
CA ALA A 60 -10.79 -4.28 -10.46
C ALA A 60 -10.22 -3.45 -11.63
N ARG A 61 -9.72 -2.22 -11.36
CA ARG A 61 -9.07 -1.39 -12.38
C ARG A 61 -7.70 -1.91 -12.80
N PHE A 62 -7.06 -2.71 -11.95
CA PHE A 62 -5.70 -3.18 -12.18
C PHE A 62 -5.66 -4.58 -12.79
N GLY A 63 -6.81 -5.24 -12.93
CA GLY A 63 -6.90 -6.57 -13.53
C GLY A 63 -8.19 -7.29 -13.15
N GLU A 64 -8.39 -8.45 -13.77
CA GLU A 64 -9.52 -9.34 -13.45
C GLU A 64 -9.33 -9.93 -12.05
N VAL A 65 -10.26 -9.62 -11.15
CA VAL A 65 -10.19 -10.02 -9.74
C VAL A 65 -10.79 -11.40 -9.56
N ARG A 66 -9.97 -12.36 -9.14
CA ARG A 66 -10.41 -13.71 -8.74
C ARG A 66 -11.01 -13.69 -7.33
N GLN A 67 -10.34 -12.97 -6.42
CA GLN A 67 -10.75 -12.86 -5.03
C GLN A 67 -10.33 -11.50 -4.46
N ALA A 68 -11.19 -10.89 -3.66
CA ALA A 68 -10.86 -9.69 -2.88
C ALA A 68 -11.48 -9.79 -1.48
N VAL A 69 -10.63 -9.92 -0.46
CA VAL A 69 -11.02 -10.11 0.93
C VAL A 69 -10.60 -8.88 1.75
N PRO A 70 -11.55 -8.15 2.35
CA PRO A 70 -11.21 -7.15 3.34
C PRO A 70 -10.75 -7.83 4.63
N GLU A 71 -9.71 -7.30 5.24
CA GLU A 71 -9.12 -7.78 6.49
C GLU A 71 -8.97 -6.62 7.47
N GLU A 72 -9.06 -6.91 8.76
CA GLU A 72 -8.92 -5.91 9.82
C GLU A 72 -7.79 -6.29 10.78
N TYR A 73 -6.78 -5.43 10.87
CA TYR A 73 -5.64 -5.59 11.76
C TYR A 73 -5.63 -4.42 12.76
N GLY A 74 -6.50 -4.50 13.77
CA GLY A 74 -6.72 -3.39 14.71
C GLY A 74 -7.32 -2.17 14.00
N VAL A 75 -6.57 -1.07 13.94
CA VAL A 75 -6.98 0.17 13.24
C VAL A 75 -6.72 0.12 11.74
N VAL A 76 -5.81 -0.75 11.28
CA VAL A 76 -5.48 -0.89 9.86
C VAL A 76 -6.57 -1.70 9.15
N ARG A 77 -6.95 -1.24 7.96
CA ARG A 77 -7.86 -1.95 7.07
C ARG A 77 -7.07 -2.45 5.88
N ALA A 78 -7.01 -3.77 5.69
CA ALA A 78 -6.35 -4.35 4.53
C ALA A 78 -7.37 -4.85 3.51
N VAL A 79 -6.99 -4.87 2.24
CA VAL A 79 -7.71 -5.61 1.19
C VAL A 79 -6.71 -6.52 0.52
N ARG A 80 -6.83 -7.83 0.72
CA ARG A 80 -6.03 -8.82 0.02
C ARG A 80 -6.73 -9.22 -1.27
N VAL A 81 -6.05 -9.05 -2.38
CA VAL A 81 -6.59 -9.27 -3.73
C VAL A 81 -5.75 -10.32 -4.44
N VAL A 82 -6.41 -11.31 -5.00
CA VAL A 82 -5.82 -12.28 -5.93
C VAL A 82 -6.42 -12.02 -7.30
N TYR A 83 -5.57 -11.70 -8.28
CA TYR A 83 -5.98 -11.50 -9.67
C TYR A 83 -5.98 -12.85 -10.43
N GLU A 84 -6.72 -12.95 -11.54
CA GLU A 84 -6.80 -14.18 -12.35
C GLU A 84 -5.43 -14.64 -12.88
N ASP A 85 -4.49 -13.72 -13.08
CA ASP A 85 -3.14 -14.02 -13.56
C ASP A 85 -2.18 -14.54 -12.47
N GLY A 86 -2.65 -14.66 -11.22
CA GLY A 86 -1.86 -15.17 -10.10
C GLY A 86 -1.19 -14.10 -9.24
N LEU A 87 -1.26 -12.82 -9.62
CA LEU A 87 -0.72 -11.75 -8.78
C LEU A 87 -1.55 -11.64 -7.49
N GLU A 88 -0.86 -11.72 -6.35
CA GLU A 88 -1.43 -11.49 -5.04
C GLU A 88 -0.94 -10.14 -4.49
N VAL A 89 -1.88 -9.31 -4.02
CA VAL A 89 -1.61 -7.95 -3.57
C VAL A 89 -2.33 -7.69 -2.27
N GLU A 90 -1.59 -7.24 -1.27
CA GLU A 90 -2.14 -6.74 -0.01
C GLU A 90 -2.10 -5.21 0.01
N PHE A 91 -3.28 -4.60 0.05
CA PHE A 91 -3.42 -3.16 0.21
C PHE A 91 -3.69 -2.82 1.68
N CYS A 92 -2.66 -2.43 2.44
CA CYS A 92 -2.81 -1.85 3.77
C CYS A 92 -3.29 -0.40 3.67
N LEU A 93 -4.57 -0.16 3.95
CA LEU A 93 -5.21 1.15 3.95
C LEU A 93 -5.16 1.74 5.37
N SER A 94 -4.62 2.95 5.49
CA SER A 94 -4.56 3.67 6.76
C SER A 94 -4.76 5.17 6.60
N SER A 95 -5.05 5.85 7.69
CA SER A 95 -5.10 7.31 7.75
C SER A 95 -3.69 7.87 7.94
N LEU A 96 -3.57 9.20 8.02
CA LEU A 96 -2.32 9.88 8.37
C LEU A 96 -1.72 9.44 9.72
N GLU A 97 -2.52 8.83 10.60
CA GLU A 97 -2.06 8.33 11.89
C GLU A 97 -0.93 7.29 11.74
N TRP A 98 -0.87 6.57 10.62
CA TRP A 98 0.20 5.61 10.36
C TRP A 98 1.56 6.30 10.23
N ALA A 99 1.63 7.44 9.55
CA ALA A 99 2.85 8.21 9.36
C ALA A 99 3.09 9.26 10.47
N ASN A 100 2.35 9.19 11.58
CA ASN A 100 2.42 10.21 12.62
C ASN A 100 3.75 10.11 13.39
N ILE A 101 4.37 11.26 13.68
CA ILE A 101 5.66 11.31 14.37
C ILE A 101 5.43 11.74 15.83
N PRO A 102 5.93 11.00 16.84
CA PRO A 102 6.82 9.84 16.74
C PRO A 102 6.11 8.57 16.21
N LEU A 103 6.83 7.82 15.36
CA LEU A 103 6.32 6.58 14.78
C LEU A 103 6.07 5.52 15.85
N ASP A 104 4.98 4.76 15.71
CA ASP A 104 4.81 3.54 16.47
C ASP A 104 5.83 2.46 16.02
N ALA A 105 6.09 1.49 16.89
CA ALA A 105 7.11 0.48 16.66
C ALA A 105 6.82 -0.41 15.43
N GLY A 106 5.54 -0.61 15.10
CA GLY A 106 5.11 -1.37 13.92
C GLY A 106 5.41 -0.61 12.64
N THR A 107 4.98 0.65 12.56
CA THR A 107 5.30 1.52 11.42
C THR A 107 6.80 1.67 11.21
N LYS A 108 7.56 1.97 12.28
CA LYS A 108 9.02 2.09 12.18
C LYS A 108 9.64 0.81 11.61
N ARG A 109 9.17 -0.38 12.05
CA ARG A 109 9.64 -1.66 11.51
C ARG A 109 9.32 -1.80 10.03
N VAL A 110 8.10 -1.53 9.59
CA VAL A 110 7.70 -1.64 8.17
C VAL A 110 8.60 -0.76 7.29
N ILE A 111 8.85 0.48 7.71
CA ILE A 111 9.70 1.42 7.00
C ILE A 111 11.16 0.96 6.99
N SER A 112 11.71 0.59 8.15
CA SER A 112 13.10 0.11 8.28
C SER A 112 13.35 -1.20 7.54
N ASP A 113 12.32 -2.04 7.44
CA ASP A 113 12.31 -3.25 6.62
C ASP A 113 12.15 -2.90 5.13
N GLY A 114 12.21 -1.65 4.70
CA GLY A 114 12.21 -1.28 3.30
C GLY A 114 10.85 -0.82 2.81
N MET A 115 10.85 0.43 2.37
CA MET A 115 9.73 1.13 1.76
C MET A 115 10.23 1.81 0.49
N ARG A 116 9.42 1.79 -0.57
CA ARG A 116 9.66 2.60 -1.76
C ARG A 116 8.39 3.38 -2.07
N ILE A 117 8.50 4.69 -1.96
CA ILE A 117 7.41 5.63 -2.23
C ILE A 117 7.08 5.60 -3.73
N LEU A 118 5.78 5.51 -4.04
CA LEU A 118 5.23 5.54 -5.40
C LEU A 118 4.48 6.85 -5.67
N TYR A 119 3.82 7.40 -4.65
CA TYR A 119 3.14 8.69 -4.67
C TYR A 119 3.13 9.30 -3.27
N ASP A 120 3.55 10.55 -3.10
CA ASP A 120 3.59 11.22 -1.79
C ASP A 120 3.62 12.75 -1.97
N PRO A 121 2.50 13.38 -2.39
CA PRO A 121 2.46 14.81 -2.72
C PRO A 121 2.66 15.72 -1.51
N GLY A 122 2.52 15.19 -0.29
CA GLY A 122 2.64 15.93 0.96
C GLY A 122 3.87 15.57 1.79
N ASP A 123 4.82 14.82 1.23
CA ASP A 123 6.04 14.33 1.92
C ASP A 123 5.75 13.55 3.23
N LEU A 124 4.56 12.96 3.36
CA LEU A 124 4.12 12.27 4.58
C LEU A 124 4.89 10.97 4.81
N LEU A 125 5.05 10.19 3.74
CA LEU A 125 5.82 8.94 3.78
C LEU A 125 7.32 9.25 3.82
N ARG A 126 7.75 10.34 3.18
CA ARG A 126 9.14 10.79 3.23
C ARG A 126 9.56 11.24 4.63
N ASP A 127 8.73 12.00 5.33
CA ASP A 127 8.99 12.43 6.70
C ASP A 127 9.01 11.23 7.67
N ALA A 128 8.10 10.28 7.49
CA ALA A 128 8.11 9.02 8.23
C ALA A 128 9.39 8.20 7.95
N GLU A 129 9.86 8.15 6.71
CA GLU A 129 11.13 7.50 6.34
C GLU A 129 12.32 8.12 7.07
N ILE A 130 12.40 9.45 7.12
CA ILE A 130 13.44 10.18 7.84
C ILE A 130 13.37 9.90 9.34
N ALA A 131 12.17 9.92 9.92
CA ALA A 131 11.96 9.66 11.35
C ALA A 131 12.30 8.21 11.74
N ALA A 132 12.11 7.24 10.84
CA ALA A 132 12.49 5.85 11.09
C ALA A 132 14.02 5.64 11.12
N ALA A 133 14.78 6.47 10.39
CA ALA A 133 16.24 6.42 10.34
C ALA A 133 16.94 7.11 11.53
N ALA A 134 16.20 7.94 12.28
CA ALA A 134 16.66 8.60 13.51
C ALA A 134 16.60 7.65 14.73
#